data_AF-A0A9D4NJL1-F1
#
_entry.id   AF-A0A9D4NJL1-F1
#
_cell.length_a   1.000
_cell.length_b   1.000
_cell.length_c   1.000
_cell.angle_alpha   90.00
_cell.angle_beta   90.00
_cell.angle_gamma   90.00
#
_symmetry.space_group_name_H-M   'P 1'
#
loop_
_entity.id
_entity.type
_entity.pdbx_description
1 polymer ?
#
loop_
_entity_poly.entity_id
_entity_poly.type
_entity_poly.pdbx_seq_one_letter_code
_entity_poly.pdbx_strand_id
1 'polypeptide(L)'
;MPGKRKRQAYDNAFKIRVIEFADNLNINSAAEGEFGISEKLVGDWRKNKDTIYTESTGYSKLSTEQLHQLDTECAAVHISK
;
A
#
# COMPACT_ATOMS: atom_id res chain seq x y z
N MET A 1 10.07 -35.77 -8.24
CA MET A 1 10.40 -34.45 -7.64
C MET A 1 9.21 -33.53 -7.86
N PRO A 2 8.56 -32.98 -6.82
CA PRO A 2 7.48 -32.03 -7.03
C PRO A 2 8.03 -30.78 -7.72
N GLY A 3 7.54 -30.49 -8.92
CA GLY A 3 7.96 -29.34 -9.72
C GLY A 3 7.74 -28.05 -8.94
N LYS A 4 8.76 -27.18 -8.90
CA LYS A 4 8.65 -25.86 -8.26
C LYS A 4 7.47 -25.12 -8.89
N ARG A 5 6.44 -24.80 -8.08
CA ARG A 5 5.29 -24.01 -8.55
C ARG A 5 5.83 -22.70 -9.13
N LYS A 6 5.44 -22.39 -10.36
CA LYS A 6 5.78 -21.10 -10.98
C LYS A 6 5.26 -20.00 -10.06
N ARG A 7 6.13 -19.05 -9.69
CA ARG A 7 5.74 -17.91 -8.86
C ARG A 7 4.66 -17.16 -9.64
N GLN A 8 3.48 -16.97 -9.04
CA GLN A 8 2.45 -16.15 -9.65
C GLN A 8 2.98 -14.72 -9.72
N ALA A 9 3.01 -14.16 -10.92
CA ALA A 9 3.25 -12.75 -11.11
C ALA A 9 1.93 -12.04 -10.81
N TYR A 10 1.93 -11.19 -9.79
CA TYR A 10 0.78 -10.36 -9.46
C TYR A 10 0.94 -9.01 -10.13
N ASP A 11 -0.16 -8.50 -10.66
CA ASP A 11 -0.22 -7.15 -11.21
C ASP A 11 0.03 -6.11 -10.11
N ASN A 12 0.67 -4.99 -10.46
CA ASN A 12 1.03 -3.96 -9.50
C ASN A 12 -0.23 -3.23 -8.97
N ALA A 13 -1.23 -3.02 -9.82
CA ALA A 13 -2.52 -2.47 -9.40
C ALA A 13 -3.23 -3.38 -8.38
N PHE A 14 -3.09 -4.70 -8.53
CA PHE A 14 -3.66 -5.66 -7.58
C PHE A 14 -2.93 -5.63 -6.24
N LYS A 15 -1.58 -5.61 -6.25
CA LYS A 15 -0.78 -5.50 -5.02
C LYS A 15 -1.17 -4.26 -4.22
N ILE A 16 -1.39 -3.12 -4.89
CA ILE A 16 -1.81 -1.86 -4.26
C ILE A 16 -3.14 -2.02 -3.52
N ARG A 17 -4.17 -2.59 -4.17
CA ARG A 17 -5.47 -2.82 -3.52
C ARG A 17 -5.36 -3.69 -2.26
N VAL A 18 -4.49 -4.71 -2.31
CA VAL A 18 -4.28 -5.61 -1.16
C VAL A 18 -3.56 -4.89 -0.02
N ILE A 19 -2.55 -4.06 -0.34
CA ILE A 19 -1.84 -3.23 0.64
C ILE A 19 -2.83 -2.27 1.31
N GLU A 20 -3.65 -1.55 0.54
CA GLU A 20 -4.64 -0.60 1.06
C GLU A 20 -5.67 -1.29 1.97
N PHE A 21 -6.15 -2.47 1.57
CA PHE A 21 -7.06 -3.26 2.41
C PHE A 21 -6.42 -3.66 3.75
N ALA A 22 -5.17 -4.15 3.70
CA ALA A 22 -4.44 -4.54 4.90
C ALA A 22 -4.06 -3.35 5.79
N ASP A 23 -3.77 -2.19 5.20
CA ASP A 23 -3.50 -0.93 5.91
C ASP A 23 -4.77 -0.42 6.62
N ASN A 24 -5.91 -0.43 5.93
CA ASN A 24 -7.20 0.02 6.49
C ASN A 24 -7.65 -0.82 7.69
N LEU A 25 -7.42 -2.13 7.65
CA LEU A 25 -7.74 -3.03 8.75
C LEU A 25 -6.61 -3.15 9.78
N ASN A 26 -5.43 -2.62 9.44
CA ASN A 26 -4.17 -2.81 10.15
C ASN A 26 -3.82 -4.29 10.46
N ILE A 27 -4.33 -5.22 9.64
CA ILE A 27 -4.22 -6.68 9.85
C ILE A 27 -3.85 -7.33 8.52
N ASN A 28 -2.66 -7.93 8.47
CA ASN A 28 -2.18 -8.62 7.25
C ASN A 28 -2.95 -9.92 6.96
N SER A 29 -3.42 -10.63 7.99
CA SER A 29 -4.14 -11.91 7.82
C SER A 29 -5.53 -11.74 7.21
N ALA A 30 -6.10 -10.53 7.24
CA ALA A 30 -7.37 -10.23 6.58
C ALA A 30 -7.27 -10.41 5.06
N ALA A 31 -6.11 -10.14 4.46
CA ALA A 31 -5.86 -10.34 3.04
C ALA A 31 -5.82 -11.82 2.64
N GLU A 32 -5.54 -12.73 3.58
CA GLU A 32 -5.60 -14.16 3.32
C GLU A 32 -7.06 -14.63 3.16
N GLY A 33 -7.97 -14.09 3.98
CA GLY A 33 -9.41 -14.38 3.86
C GLY A 33 -10.05 -13.79 2.61
N GLU A 34 -9.74 -12.53 2.29
CA GLU A 34 -10.38 -11.81 1.17
C GLU A 34 -9.76 -12.14 -0.19
N PHE A 35 -8.43 -12.18 -0.27
CA PHE A 35 -7.68 -12.30 -1.53
C PHE A 35 -6.93 -13.63 -1.68
N GLY A 36 -6.91 -14.48 -0.64
CA GLY A 36 -6.14 -15.73 -0.66
C GLY A 36 -4.62 -15.49 -0.64
N ILE A 37 -4.16 -14.32 -0.18
CA ILE A 37 -2.75 -13.94 -0.18
C ILE A 37 -2.18 -14.14 1.21
N SER A 38 -1.07 -14.87 1.28
CA SER A 38 -0.43 -15.14 2.56
C SER A 38 0.04 -13.84 3.23
N GLU A 39 -0.13 -13.80 4.54
CA GLU A 39 0.27 -12.68 5.40
C GLU A 39 1.71 -12.21 5.13
N LYS A 40 2.63 -13.18 4.97
CA LYS A 40 4.05 -12.93 4.70
C LYS A 40 4.25 -12.15 3.38
N LEU A 41 3.51 -12.54 2.35
CA LEU A 41 3.63 -11.91 1.03
C LEU A 41 3.09 -10.47 1.06
N VAL A 42 1.98 -10.23 1.76
CA VAL A 42 1.44 -8.89 1.99
C VAL A 42 2.41 -8.03 2.80
N GLY A 43 3.04 -8.60 3.83
CA GLY A 43 4.07 -7.92 4.61
C GLY A 43 5.28 -7.50 3.76
N ASP A 44 5.74 -8.37 2.86
CA ASP A 44 6.83 -8.05 1.92
C ASP A 44 6.41 -6.95 0.91
N TRP A 45 5.16 -6.96 0.46
CA TRP A 45 4.62 -5.90 -0.39
C TRP A 45 4.48 -4.57 0.33
N ARG A 46 4.04 -4.54 1.59
CA ARG A 46 3.98 -3.30 2.40
C ARG A 46 5.36 -2.66 2.57
N LYS A 47 6.41 -3.47 2.77
CA LYS A 47 7.80 -2.98 2.85
C LYS A 47 8.28 -2.36 1.54
N ASN A 48 7.85 -2.93 0.41
CA ASN A 48 8.21 -2.48 -0.92
C ASN A 48 7.13 -1.61 -1.57
N LYS A 49 6.18 -1.07 -0.78
CA LYS A 49 5.01 -0.37 -1.31
C LYS A 49 5.43 0.78 -2.22
N ASP A 50 6.43 1.56 -1.82
CA ASP A 50 6.91 2.72 -2.58
C ASP A 50 7.40 2.32 -3.97
N THR A 51 8.04 1.15 -4.07
CA THR A 51 8.50 0.60 -5.36
C THR A 51 7.32 0.14 -6.21
N ILE A 52 6.35 -0.55 -5.60
CA ILE A 52 5.14 -1.04 -6.29
C ILE A 52 4.30 0.13 -6.81
N TYR A 53 4.13 1.20 -6.02
CA TYR A 53 3.44 2.41 -6.45
C TYR A 53 4.20 3.11 -7.58
N THR A 54 5.51 3.29 -7.45
CA THR A 54 6.37 3.90 -8.49
C THR A 54 6.27 3.14 -9.82
N GLU A 55 6.36 1.81 -9.78
CA GLU A 55 6.23 0.95 -10.95
C GLU A 55 4.81 0.98 -11.56
N SER A 56 3.77 1.18 -10.74
CA SER A 56 2.38 1.19 -11.20
C SER A 56 1.96 2.50 -11.85
N THR A 57 2.41 3.64 -11.33
CA THR A 57 1.95 4.96 -11.80
C THR A 57 2.97 5.68 -12.66
N GLY A 58 4.20 5.16 -12.80
CA GLY A 58 5.24 5.80 -13.60
C GLY A 58 5.76 7.12 -13.01
N TYR A 59 5.43 7.45 -11.76
CA TYR A 59 5.94 8.63 -11.06
C TYR A 59 7.21 8.28 -10.28
N SER A 60 8.35 8.59 -10.90
CA SER A 60 9.68 8.60 -10.29
C SER A 60 9.75 9.54 -9.09
N LYS A 61 10.15 9.02 -7.92
CA LYS A 61 10.66 9.72 -6.73
C LYS A 61 10.61 11.27 -6.82
N LEU A 62 9.48 11.89 -6.50
CA LEU A 62 9.48 13.31 -6.16
C LEU A 62 8.56 13.58 -4.96
N SER A 63 9.19 14.21 -3.97
CA SER A 63 8.67 14.87 -2.76
C SER A 63 7.94 14.05 -1.70
N THR A 64 8.74 13.42 -0.85
CA THR A 64 8.42 13.32 0.59
C THR A 64 8.21 14.71 1.23
N GLU A 65 8.66 15.79 0.58
CA GLU A 65 8.46 17.18 1.01
C GLU A 65 7.06 17.77 0.75
N GLN A 66 6.21 17.22 -0.14
CA GLN A 66 4.89 17.83 -0.41
C GLN A 66 3.75 17.31 0.45
N LEU A 67 3.88 16.14 1.07
CA LEU A 67 2.83 15.59 1.95
C LEU A 67 2.77 16.27 3.33
N HIS A 68 3.71 17.18 3.65
CA HIS A 68 3.64 18.01 4.86
C HIS A 68 2.89 19.33 4.64
N GLN A 69 2.39 19.61 3.43
CA GLN A 69 1.72 20.88 3.09
C GLN A 69 0.19 20.80 3.00
N LEU A 70 -0.43 19.63 3.22
CA LEU A 70 -1.91 19.49 3.19
C LEU A 70 -2.56 19.25 4.56
N ASP A 71 -1.80 19.23 5.66
CA ASP A 71 -2.33 19.06 7.03
C ASP A 71 -2.47 20.37 7.85
N THR A 72 -2.26 21.55 7.24
CA THR A 72 -2.34 22.84 7.97
C THR A 72 -3.58 23.69 7.66
N GLU A 73 -4.46 23.30 6.74
CA GLU A 73 -5.69 24.07 6.40
C GLU A 73 -6.98 23.56 7.07
N CYS A 74 -6.92 23.14 8.34
CA CYS A 74 -8.16 22.93 9.12
C CYS A 74 -8.16 23.55 10.54
N ALA A 75 -7.09 24.23 10.96
CA ALA A 75 -6.98 24.75 12.33
C ALA A 75 -7.13 26.28 12.46
N ALA A 76 -8.01 26.92 11.68
CA ALA A 76 -8.24 28.37 11.78
C ALA A 76 -9.71 28.82 11.62
N VAL A 77 -10.68 28.05 12.12
CA VAL A 77 -12.11 28.47 12.12
C VAL A 77 -12.78 28.37 13.51
N HIS A 78 -12.05 28.40 14.63
CA HIS A 78 -12.68 28.49 15.96
C HIS A 78 -11.85 29.31 16.95
N ILE A 79 -11.95 30.64 16.87
CA ILE A 79 -12.10 31.61 17.99
C ILE A 79 -12.34 32.97 17.32
N SER A 80 -13.61 33.36 17.21
CA SER A 80 -14.05 34.77 17.15
C SER A 80 -15.57 34.81 17.20
N LYS A 81 -16.13 34.84 18.41
CA LYS A 81 -17.22 35.74 18.81
C LYS A 81 -17.07 36.03 20.29
#